data_AF-A0A3P6EHU6-F1
#
_entry.id   AF-A0A3P6EHU6-F1
#
_cell.length_a   1.000
_cell.length_b   1.000
_cell.length_c   1.000
_cell.angle_alpha   90.00
_cell.angle_beta   90.00
_cell.angle_gamma   90.00
#
_symmetry.space_group_name_H-M   'P 1'
#
loop_
_entity.id
_entity.type
_entity.pdbx_description
1 polymer ?
#
loop_
_entity_poly.entity_id
_entity_poly.type
_entity_poly.pdbx_seq_one_letter_code
_entity_poly.pdbx_strand_id
1 'polypeptide(L)'
;VEFGFPQVCYCGAHPVLATSNTRNNQGIRYYTCANKDDGDCHIFKWWDDVVMDEMRARDIHVFQLAEKVESLTILTDYDTEEKLRNVEKKVGDMAKDKSCMMKGFECFVMGIVVLFVVICLVVMFG
;
A
#
# COMPACT_ATOMS: atom_id res chain seq x y z
N VAL A 1 18.82 -33.36 3.38
CA VAL A 1 18.30 -32.49 4.45
C VAL A 1 16.92 -32.05 4.04
N GLU A 2 15.90 -32.54 4.73
CA GLU A 2 14.51 -32.08 4.53
C GLU A 2 14.32 -30.79 5.33
N PHE A 3 14.16 -29.69 4.60
CA PHE A 3 13.88 -28.38 5.15
C PHE A 3 12.38 -28.25 5.44
N GLY A 4 12.04 -27.63 6.56
CA GLY A 4 10.66 -27.38 6.96
C GLY A 4 10.07 -28.41 7.93
N PHE A 5 8.75 -28.30 8.12
CA PHE A 5 7.99 -29.13 9.05
C PHE A 5 7.88 -30.58 8.57
N PRO A 6 8.27 -31.57 9.40
CA PRO A 6 8.15 -32.97 9.00
C PRO A 6 6.67 -33.38 8.86
N GLN A 7 6.31 -33.89 7.68
CA GLN A 7 4.92 -34.29 7.37
C GLN A 7 4.68 -35.78 7.60
N VAL A 8 5.72 -36.61 7.46
CA VAL A 8 5.64 -38.08 7.53
C VAL A 8 6.87 -38.62 8.25
N CYS A 9 6.68 -39.64 9.09
CA CYS A 9 7.75 -40.42 9.71
C CYS A 9 8.25 -41.50 8.73
N TYR A 10 9.44 -42.04 8.98
CA TYR A 10 10.00 -43.15 8.18
C TYR A 10 9.12 -44.42 8.16
N CYS A 11 8.29 -44.63 9.18
CA CYS A 11 7.30 -45.71 9.23
C CYS A 11 5.98 -45.39 8.49
N GLY A 12 5.87 -44.23 7.84
CA GLY A 12 4.66 -43.77 7.14
C GLY A 12 3.61 -43.12 8.05
N ALA A 13 3.79 -43.12 9.37
CA ALA A 13 2.89 -42.46 10.31
C ALA A 13 3.09 -40.93 10.33
N HIS A 14 2.05 -40.20 10.73
CA HIS A 14 2.14 -38.74 10.91
C HIS A 14 2.96 -38.40 12.17
N PRO A 15 3.93 -37.48 12.09
CA PRO A 15 4.67 -37.00 13.24
C PRO A 15 3.77 -36.28 14.24
N VAL A 16 4.07 -36.44 15.52
CA VAL A 16 3.39 -35.79 16.65
C VAL A 16 4.32 -34.77 17.32
N LEU A 17 3.75 -33.67 17.79
CA LEU A 17 4.49 -32.65 18.53
C LEU A 17 4.47 -32.98 20.03
N ALA A 18 5.63 -33.24 20.60
CA ALA A 18 5.81 -33.55 22.02
C ALA A 18 6.58 -32.44 22.74
N THR A 19 6.41 -32.38 24.07
CA THR A 19 7.16 -31.46 24.94
C THR A 19 8.18 -32.26 25.74
N SER A 20 9.44 -31.83 25.72
CA SER A 20 10.50 -32.41 26.52
C SER A 20 10.32 -32.06 27.99
N ASN A 21 10.39 -33.09 28.84
CA ASN A 21 10.33 -32.96 30.29
C ASN A 21 11.70 -33.21 30.94
N THR A 22 12.76 -33.33 30.14
CA THR A 22 14.12 -33.54 30.63
C THR A 22 14.64 -32.26 31.29
N ARG A 23 15.36 -32.40 32.41
CA ARG A 23 15.91 -31.27 33.19
C ARG A 23 16.66 -30.22 32.34
N ASN A 24 17.35 -30.64 31.28
CA ASN A 24 18.15 -29.75 30.44
C ASN A 24 17.34 -29.08 29.33
N ASN A 25 16.16 -29.60 29.00
CA ASN A 25 15.37 -29.19 27.83
C ASN A 25 13.88 -29.10 28.21
N GLN A 26 13.59 -28.68 29.44
CA GLN A 26 12.23 -28.68 29.96
C GLN A 26 11.39 -27.64 29.23
N GLY A 27 10.23 -28.05 28.71
CA GLY A 27 9.32 -27.18 27.96
C GLY A 27 9.66 -27.00 26.48
N ILE A 28 10.81 -27.51 26.00
CA ILE A 28 11.19 -27.45 24.58
C ILE A 28 10.36 -28.46 23.79
N ARG A 29 9.81 -28.04 22.65
CA ARG A 29 9.00 -28.91 21.79
C ARG A 29 9.85 -29.62 20.73
N TYR A 30 9.46 -30.83 20.35
CA TYR A 30 10.08 -31.60 19.29
C TYR A 30 9.06 -32.48 18.57
N TYR A 31 9.29 -32.75 17.30
CA TYR A 31 8.55 -33.72 16.51
C TYR A 31 9.05 -35.13 16.78
N THR A 32 8.14 -36.06 16.97
CA THR A 32 8.43 -37.48 17.17
C THR A 32 7.35 -38.37 16.54
N CYS A 33 7.50 -39.70 16.60
CA CYS A 33 6.50 -40.64 16.14
C CYS A 33 5.75 -41.27 17.32
N ALA A 34 4.46 -41.58 17.15
CA ALA A 34 3.70 -42.35 18.12
C ALA A 34 4.24 -43.78 18.30
N ASN A 35 4.85 -44.34 17.24
CA ASN A 35 5.41 -45.69 17.23
C ASN A 35 6.88 -45.74 17.65
N LYS A 36 7.44 -44.65 18.17
CA LYS A 36 8.89 -44.52 18.47
C LYS A 36 9.50 -45.63 19.34
N ASP A 37 8.67 -46.36 20.08
CA ASP A 37 9.08 -47.38 21.03
C ASP A 37 9.02 -48.81 20.43
N ASP A 38 8.73 -48.96 19.13
CA ASP A 38 8.67 -50.25 18.41
C ASP A 38 10.05 -50.86 18.07
N GLY A 39 11.13 -50.11 18.31
CA GLY A 39 12.50 -50.53 18.04
C GLY A 39 13.04 -50.16 16.66
N ASP A 40 12.22 -49.56 15.78
CA ASP A 40 12.62 -49.05 14.48
C ASP A 40 13.14 -47.59 14.55
N CYS A 41 13.69 -47.10 13.45
CA CYS A 41 14.14 -45.72 13.34
C CYS A 41 12.95 -44.79 13.07
N HIS A 42 12.72 -43.84 13.97
CA HIS A 42 11.65 -42.84 13.87
C HIS A 42 12.18 -41.42 13.81
N ILE A 43 11.32 -40.51 13.34
CA ILE A 43 11.66 -39.11 13.24
C ILE A 43 11.85 -38.47 14.63
N PHE A 44 12.91 -37.66 14.75
CA PHE A 44 13.14 -36.76 15.87
C PHE A 44 13.70 -35.45 15.32
N LYS A 45 12.98 -34.34 15.50
CA LYS A 45 13.45 -33.01 15.08
C LYS A 45 12.98 -31.96 16.07
N TRP A 46 13.88 -31.09 16.52
CA TRP A 46 13.52 -30.01 17.43
C TRP A 46 12.60 -29.00 16.73
N TRP A 47 11.62 -28.48 17.47
CA TRP A 47 10.69 -27.49 16.96
C TRP A 47 11.40 -26.19 16.54
N ASP A 48 12.35 -25.72 17.33
CA ASP A 48 13.06 -24.46 17.08
C ASP A 48 13.87 -24.51 15.78
N ASP A 49 14.54 -25.62 15.50
CA ASP A 49 15.27 -25.83 14.23
C ASP A 49 14.32 -25.76 13.02
N VAL A 50 13.12 -26.33 13.16
CA VAL A 50 12.09 -26.30 12.12
C VAL A 50 11.52 -24.89 11.91
N VAL A 51 11.24 -24.17 12.99
CA VAL A 51 10.72 -22.79 12.90
C VAL A 51 11.76 -21.86 12.29
N MET A 52 13.04 -22.01 12.65
CA MET A 52 14.14 -21.24 12.07
C MET A 52 14.34 -21.54 10.58
N ASP A 53 14.23 -22.80 10.16
CA ASP A 53 14.25 -23.19 8.74
C ASP A 53 13.13 -22.50 7.94
N GLU A 54 11.91 -22.49 8.50
CA GLU A 54 10.72 -21.88 7.87
C GLU A 54 10.77 -20.35 7.84
N MET A 55 11.27 -19.73 8.92
CA MET A 55 11.48 -18.28 8.98
C MET A 55 12.51 -17.82 7.95
N ARG A 56 13.60 -18.57 7.77
CA ARG A 56 14.63 -18.28 6.76
C ARG A 56 14.09 -18.33 5.33
N ALA A 57 13.15 -19.23 5.04
CA ALA A 57 12.48 -19.28 3.75
C ALA A 57 11.51 -18.10 3.52
N ARG A 58 10.93 -17.55 4.60
CA ARG A 58 9.96 -16.44 4.53
C ARG A 58 10.59 -15.05 4.43
N ASP A 59 11.80 -14.86 4.96
CA ASP A 59 12.46 -13.54 5.02
C ASP A 59 12.72 -12.91 3.64
N ILE A 60 12.88 -13.73 2.60
CA ILE A 60 13.13 -13.27 1.22
C ILE A 60 11.92 -12.55 0.63
N HIS A 61 10.70 -12.95 0.99
CA HIS A 61 9.47 -12.37 0.46
C HIS A 61 9.12 -11.03 1.13
N VAL A 62 9.47 -10.84 2.40
CA VAL A 62 9.22 -9.58 3.13
C VAL A 62 10.10 -8.46 2.57
N PHE A 63 11.36 -8.76 2.24
CA PHE A 63 12.29 -7.77 1.68
C PHE A 63 11.87 -7.30 0.28
N GLN A 64 11.51 -8.22 -0.62
CA GLN A 64 11.06 -7.87 -1.97
C GLN A 64 9.73 -7.13 -1.98
N LEU A 65 8.86 -7.40 -0.99
CA LEU A 65 7.60 -6.67 -0.86
C LEU A 65 7.82 -5.24 -0.38
N ALA A 66 8.75 -5.02 0.57
CA ALA A 66 9.11 -3.69 1.04
C ALA A 66 9.68 -2.80 -0.09
N GLU A 67 10.60 -3.34 -0.90
CA GLU A 67 11.20 -2.61 -2.03
C GLU A 67 10.14 -2.23 -3.09
N LYS A 68 9.22 -3.15 -3.42
CA LYS A 68 8.14 -2.86 -4.36
C LYS A 68 7.18 -1.79 -3.83
N VAL A 69 6.87 -1.82 -2.54
CA VAL A 69 6.01 -0.79 -1.90
C VAL A 69 6.68 0.58 -1.98
N GLU A 70 7.99 0.68 -1.72
CA GLU A 70 8.72 1.95 -1.81
C GLU A 70 8.76 2.48 -3.25
N SER A 71 9.09 1.63 -4.22
CA SER A 71 9.11 2.02 -5.64
C SER A 71 7.74 2.50 -6.14
N LEU A 72 6.66 1.83 -5.72
CA LEU A 72 5.30 2.21 -6.08
C LEU A 72 4.92 3.55 -5.44
N THR A 73 5.31 3.77 -4.19
CA THR A 73 5.05 5.03 -3.46
C THR A 73 5.68 6.22 -4.18
N ILE A 74 6.95 6.10 -4.62
CA ILE A 74 7.64 7.16 -5.37
C ILE A 74 6.93 7.46 -6.70
N LEU A 75 6.54 6.42 -7.44
CA LEU A 75 5.83 6.59 -8.72
C LEU A 75 4.46 7.26 -8.54
N THR A 76 3.72 6.88 -7.49
CA THR A 76 2.42 7.49 -7.19
C THR A 76 2.55 8.95 -6.80
N ASP A 77 3.57 9.30 -6.03
CA ASP A 77 3.83 10.69 -5.60
C ASP A 77 4.08 11.59 -6.82
N TYR A 78 4.97 11.15 -7.72
CA TYR A 78 5.24 11.86 -8.98
C TYR A 78 3.99 12.06 -9.85
N ASP A 79 3.20 11.01 -10.09
CA ASP A 79 1.97 11.14 -10.90
C ASP A 79 1.00 12.11 -10.22
N THR A 80 0.80 12.01 -8.89
CA THR A 80 -0.08 12.92 -8.18
C THR A 80 0.37 14.37 -8.26
N GLU A 81 1.66 14.67 -8.11
CA GLU A 81 2.21 16.02 -8.24
C GLU A 81 2.02 16.57 -9.66
N GLU A 82 2.24 15.74 -10.70
CA GLU A 82 2.03 16.14 -12.09
C GLU A 82 0.54 16.45 -12.36
N LYS A 83 -0.38 15.57 -11.92
CA LYS A 83 -1.82 15.80 -12.07
C LYS A 83 -2.25 17.06 -11.32
N LEU A 84 -1.74 17.28 -10.10
CA LEU A 84 -2.05 18.46 -9.30
C LEU A 84 -1.62 19.73 -10.03
N ARG A 85 -0.38 19.78 -10.53
CA ARG A 85 0.15 20.93 -11.27
C ARG A 85 -0.65 21.22 -12.54
N ASN A 86 -1.08 20.18 -13.25
CA ASN A 86 -1.91 20.36 -14.45
C ASN A 86 -3.31 20.90 -14.11
N VAL A 87 -3.90 20.45 -13.00
CA VAL A 87 -5.17 20.96 -12.48
C VAL A 87 -5.03 22.42 -12.05
N GLU A 88 -3.99 22.75 -11.26
CA GLU A 88 -3.70 24.12 -10.83
C GLU A 88 -3.53 25.07 -12.02
N LYS A 89 -2.77 24.66 -13.04
CA LYS A 89 -2.60 25.45 -14.26
C LYS A 89 -3.92 25.74 -14.95
N LYS A 90 -4.75 24.72 -15.16
CA LYS A 90 -6.08 24.89 -15.78
C LYS A 90 -6.98 25.80 -14.94
N VAL A 91 -6.95 25.68 -13.61
CA VAL A 91 -7.71 26.56 -12.71
C VAL A 91 -7.22 28.01 -12.83
N GLY A 92 -5.91 28.22 -12.90
CA GLY A 92 -5.31 29.54 -13.10
C GLY A 92 -5.70 30.17 -14.43
N ASP A 93 -5.63 29.42 -15.53
CA ASP A 93 -6.03 29.87 -16.86
C ASP A 93 -7.54 30.20 -16.89
N MET A 94 -8.39 29.32 -16.33
CA MET A 94 -9.83 29.58 -16.21
C MET A 94 -10.15 30.82 -15.36
N ALA A 95 -9.41 31.07 -14.28
CA ALA A 95 -9.60 32.26 -13.45
C ALA A 95 -9.22 33.55 -14.21
N LYS A 96 -8.15 33.51 -15.00
CA LYS A 96 -7.70 34.63 -15.83
C LYS A 96 -8.70 34.93 -16.94
N ASP A 97 -9.21 33.91 -17.62
CA ASP A 97 -10.21 34.05 -18.69
C ASP A 97 -11.51 34.66 -18.16
N LYS A 98 -12.01 34.16 -17.01
CA LYS A 98 -13.19 34.73 -16.35
C LYS A 98 -12.98 36.20 -15.96
N SER A 99 -11.80 36.56 -15.43
CA SER A 99 -11.49 37.94 -15.08
C SER A 99 -11.46 38.87 -16.30
N CYS A 100 -10.86 38.42 -17.41
CA CYS A 100 -10.84 39.18 -18.65
C CYS A 100 -12.25 39.40 -19.19
N MET A 101 -13.06 38.33 -19.22
CA MET A 101 -14.44 38.40 -19.69
C MET A 101 -15.31 39.32 -18.82
N MET A 102 -15.12 39.29 -17.50
CA MET A 102 -15.87 40.13 -16.55
C MET A 102 -15.53 41.61 -16.69
N LYS A 103 -14.25 41.96 -16.85
CA LYS A 103 -13.83 43.36 -17.12
C LYS A 103 -14.43 43.89 -18.42
N GLY A 104 -14.45 43.08 -19.48
CA GLY A 104 -15.08 43.47 -20.75
C GLY A 104 -16.57 43.75 -20.60
N PHE A 105 -17.27 42.91 -19.83
CA PHE A 105 -18.68 43.09 -19.52
C PHE A 105 -18.95 44.36 -18.69
N GLU A 106 -18.13 44.65 -17.68
CA GLU A 106 -18.23 45.90 -16.91
C GLU A 106 -18.11 47.13 -17.82
N CYS A 107 -17.13 47.16 -18.73
CA CYS A 107 -16.98 48.26 -19.67
C CYS A 107 -18.20 48.43 -20.59
N PHE A 108 -18.77 47.33 -21.06
CA PHE A 108 -19.96 47.35 -21.92
C PHE A 108 -21.18 47.92 -21.19
N VAL A 109 -21.42 47.47 -19.95
CA VAL A 109 -22.51 47.97 -19.11
C VAL A 109 -22.34 49.47 -18.84
N MET A 110 -21.12 49.92 -18.50
CA MET A 110 -20.83 51.33 -18.30
C MET A 110 -21.11 52.18 -19.54
N GLY A 111 -20.76 51.69 -20.74
CA GLY A 111 -21.07 52.35 -22.00
C GLY A 111 -22.57 52.52 -22.26
N ILE A 112 -23.37 51.46 -22.00
CA ILE A 112 -24.83 51.52 -22.15
C ILE A 112 -25.46 52.53 -21.19
N VAL A 113 -25.03 52.57 -19.92
CA VAL A 113 -25.57 53.50 -18.93
C VAL A 113 -25.32 54.95 -19.33
N VAL A 114 -24.10 55.27 -19.78
CA VAL A 114 -23.74 56.63 -20.24
C VAL A 114 -24.59 57.03 -21.44
N LEU A 115 -24.75 56.13 -22.43
CA LEU A 115 -25.57 56.39 -23.60
C LEU A 115 -27.03 56.69 -23.23
N PHE A 116 -27.61 55.90 -22.31
CA PHE A 116 -28.96 56.12 -21.81
C PHE A 116 -29.12 57.50 -21.15
N VAL A 117 -28.17 57.91 -20.31
CA VAL A 117 -28.20 59.23 -19.66
C VAL A 117 -28.16 60.35 -20.70
N VAL A 118 -27.29 60.26 -21.72
CA VAL A 118 -27.21 61.26 -22.79
C VAL A 118 -28.53 61.37 -23.56
N ILE A 119 -29.15 60.24 -23.91
CA ILE A 119 -30.45 60.23 -24.60
C ILE A 119 -31.52 60.90 -23.74
N CYS A 120 -31.60 60.56 -22.44
CA CYS A 120 -32.55 61.19 -21.53
C CYS A 120 -32.36 62.71 -21.45
N LEU A 121 -31.12 63.18 -21.39
CA LEU A 121 -30.83 64.63 -21.37
C LEU A 121 -31.27 65.31 -22.68
N VAL A 122 -30.97 64.73 -23.85
CA VAL A 122 -31.38 65.28 -25.14
C VAL A 122 -32.90 65.37 -25.26
N VAL A 123 -33.63 64.36 -24.80
CA VAL A 123 -35.10 64.35 -24.84
C VAL A 123 -35.70 65.37 -23.85
N MET A 124 -35.09 65.56 -22.69
CA MET A 124 -35.59 66.49 -21.67
C MET A 124 -35.33 67.96 -21.99
N PHE A 125 -34.24 68.27 -22.70
CA PHE A 125 -33.80 69.65 -22.98
C PHE A 125 -33.92 70.07 -24.46
N GLY A 126 -34.30 69.14 -25.35
CA GLY A 126 -34.49 69.38 -26.79
C GLY A 126 -35.94 69.59 -27.20
#